data_AF-A0A538RR17-F1
#
_entry.id   AF-A0A538RR17-F1
#
_cell.length_a   1.000
_cell.length_b   1.000
_cell.length_c   1.000
_cell.angle_alpha   90.00
_cell.angle_beta   90.00
_cell.angle_gamma   90.00
#
_symmetry.space_group_name_H-M   'P 1'
#
loop_
_entity.id
_entity.type
_entity.pdbx_description
1 polymer ?
#
loop_
_entity_poly.entity_id
_entity_poly.type
_entity_poly.pdbx_seq_one_letter_code
_entity_poly.pdbx_strand_id
1 'polypeptide(L)' 'MSKILNLSAHTSDEELQHLTNLLIFHFVEQSGGQIQFKLEDAHRVRESLTTKMVQMQVGEEVRLRIIDRLPELS' A
#
# COMPACT_ATOMS: atom_id res chain seq x y z
N MET A 1 -0.37 8.88 -22.58
CA MET A 1 -0.20 7.46 -22.18
C MET A 1 -0.02 7.44 -20.67
N SER A 2 -0.97 6.84 -19.95
CA SER A 2 -1.27 7.14 -18.54
C SER A 2 -0.73 6.02 -17.64
N LYS A 3 0.32 6.30 -16.86
CA LYS A 3 0.93 5.33 -15.95
C LYS A 3 0.09 5.17 -14.67
N ILE A 4 -0.39 3.96 -14.45
CA ILE A 4 -0.92 3.45 -13.18
C ILE A 4 0.30 2.82 -12.49
N LEU A 5 0.72 3.13 -11.28
CA LEU A 5 0.27 3.99 -10.20
C LEU A 5 1.56 4.38 -9.50
N ASN A 6 1.78 5.65 -9.21
CA ASN A 6 2.57 6.02 -8.04
C ASN A 6 2.28 7.47 -7.71
N LEU A 7 2.42 7.75 -6.41
CA LEU A 7 2.20 9.03 -5.76
C LEU A 7 2.88 10.16 -6.51
N SER A 8 2.34 11.38 -6.33
CA SER A 8 2.87 12.67 -6.81
C SER A 8 4.28 12.60 -7.38
N ALA A 9 4.51 13.18 -8.55
CA ALA A 9 5.76 13.26 -9.30
C ALA A 9 6.99 13.85 -8.54
N HIS A 10 6.94 13.89 -7.20
CA HIS A 10 7.85 14.51 -6.26
C HIS A 10 8.25 13.59 -5.10
N THR A 11 7.83 12.32 -5.06
CA THR A 11 8.15 11.42 -3.95
C THR A 11 9.16 10.36 -4.39
N SER A 12 10.35 10.42 -3.79
CA SER A 12 11.44 9.45 -3.96
C SER A 12 11.10 8.09 -3.33
N ASP A 13 11.81 7.03 -3.74
CA ASP A 13 11.68 5.70 -3.14
C ASP A 13 11.97 5.71 -1.62
N GLU A 14 12.84 6.61 -1.16
CA GLU A 14 13.17 6.79 0.26
C GLU A 14 12.00 7.40 1.03
N GLU A 15 11.37 8.44 0.49
CA GLU A 15 10.17 9.05 1.08
C GLU A 15 9.00 8.07 1.09
N LEU A 16 8.88 7.23 0.05
CA LEU A 16 7.87 6.18 0.00
C LEU A 16 8.09 5.12 1.09
N GLN A 17 9.33 4.68 1.29
CA GLN A 17 9.68 3.75 2.35
C GLN A 17 9.38 4.35 3.73
N HIS A 18 9.70 5.63 3.92
CA HIS A 18 9.42 6.35 5.15
C HIS A 18 7.91 6.43 5.44
N LEU A 19 7.11 6.84 4.44
CA LEU A 19 5.65 6.91 4.56
C LEU A 19 5.03 5.53 4.84
N THR A 20 5.53 4.48 4.18
CA THR A 20 5.07 3.11 4.41
C THR A 20 5.31 2.69 5.86
N ASN A 21 6.48 2.99 6.42
CA ASN A 21 6.79 2.69 7.82
C ASN A 21 5.87 3.45 8.79
N LEU A 22 5.61 4.73 8.53
CA LEU A 22 4.69 5.54 9.34
C LEU A 22 3.26 4.97 9.30
N LEU A 23 2.78 4.57 8.13
CA LEU A 23 1.46 3.99 7.96
C LEU A 23 1.33 2.65 8.69
N ILE A 24 2.34 1.78 8.61
CA ILE A 24 2.37 0.53 9.36
C ILE A 24 2.28 0.81 10.86
N PHE A 25 3.07 1.76 11.37
CA PHE A 25 3.03 2.14 12.79
C PHE A 25 1.63 2.62 13.19
N HIS A 26 1.07 3.55 12.43
CA HIS A 26 -0.27 4.08 12.66
C HIS A 26 -1.33 2.97 12.69
N PHE A 27 -1.29 2.04 11.74
CA PHE A 27 -2.25 0.93 11.72
C PHE A 27 -2.09 -0.03 12.90
N VAL A 28 -0.85 -0.31 13.32
CA VAL A 28 -0.60 -1.14 14.51
C VAL A 28 -1.11 -0.44 15.77
N GLU A 29 -0.87 0.86 15.90
CA GLU A 29 -1.38 1.68 17.01
C GLU A 29 -2.92 1.67 17.05
N GLN A 30 -3.58 1.93 15.91
CA GLN A 30 -5.04 1.87 15.79
C GLN A 30 -5.62 0.47 16.06
N SER A 31 -4.82 -0.57 15.85
CA SER A 31 -5.20 -1.97 16.13
C SER A 31 -4.97 -2.37 17.60
N GLY A 32 -4.64 -1.42 18.48
CA GLY A 32 -4.38 -1.69 19.91
C GLY A 32 -2.93 -2.05 20.22
N GLY A 33 -1.98 -1.67 19.36
CA GLY A 33 -0.55 -1.85 19.57
C GLY A 33 -0.01 -3.21 19.09
N GLN A 34 -0.87 -4.10 18.60
CA GLN A 34 -0.47 -5.41 18.08
C GLN A 34 -1.40 -5.86 16.96
N ILE A 35 -0.82 -6.35 15.86
CA ILE A 35 -1.55 -7.03 14.79
C ILE A 35 -1.03 -8.47 14.73
N GLN A 36 -1.94 -9.45 14.68
CA GLN A 36 -1.62 -10.86 14.51
C GLN A 36 -2.33 -11.40 13.27
N PHE A 37 -1.60 -12.16 12.46
CA PHE A 37 -2.13 -12.86 11.30
C PHE A 37 -1.45 -14.22 11.17
N LYS A 38 -2.11 -15.20 10.54
CA LYS A 38 -1.54 -16.52 10.26
C LYS A 38 -0.64 -16.45 9.03
N LEU A 39 0.29 -17.39 8.91
CA LEU A 39 1.09 -17.54 7.68
C LEU A 39 0.22 -17.74 6.43
N GLU A 40 -0.91 -18.45 6.57
CA GLU A 40 -1.91 -18.61 5.51
C GLU A 40 -2.49 -17.26 5.05
N ASP A 41 -2.69 -16.31 5.95
CA ASP A 41 -3.15 -14.96 5.60
C ASP A 41 -2.09 -14.23 4.77
N ALA A 42 -0.82 -14.36 5.14
CA ALA A 42 0.29 -13.79 4.37
C ALA A 42 0.37 -14.37 2.96
N HIS A 43 0.16 -15.69 2.81
CA HIS A 43 0.11 -16.32 1.49
C HIS A 43 -1.06 -15.82 0.64
N ARG A 44 -2.27 -15.73 1.21
CA ARG A 44 -3.45 -15.19 0.51
C ARG A 44 -3.26 -13.74 0.09
N VAL A 45 -2.69 -12.90 0.95
CA VAL A 45 -2.38 -11.51 0.61
C VAL A 45 -1.36 -11.45 -0.53
N ARG A 46 -0.29 -12.26 -0.48
CA ARG A 46 0.72 -12.34 -1.55
C ARG A 46 0.11 -12.75 -2.90
N GLU A 47 -0.80 -13.72 -2.90
CA GLU A 47 -1.54 -14.11 -4.10
C GLU A 47 -2.43 -12.97 -4.60
N SER A 48 -3.17 -12.30 -3.71
CA SER A 48 -3.98 -11.14 -4.08
C SER A 48 -3.15 -10.00 -4.66
N LEU A 49 -1.91 -9.81 -4.24
CA LEU A 49 -1.01 -8.78 -4.77
C LEU A 49 -0.62 -9.03 -6.24
N THR A 50 -0.85 -10.22 -6.80
CA THR A 50 -0.61 -10.50 -8.23
C THR A 50 -1.64 -9.82 -9.14
N THR A 51 -2.86 -9.61 -8.64
CA THR A 51 -3.98 -9.03 -9.40
C THR A 51 -4.42 -7.69 -8.83
N LYS A 52 -3.96 -7.31 -7.64
CA LYS A 52 -4.32 -6.07 -6.96
C LYS A 52 -3.09 -5.26 -6.56
N MET A 53 -3.30 -3.98 -6.30
CA MET A 53 -2.28 -3.06 -5.77
C MET A 53 -2.90 -2.06 -4.81
N VAL A 54 -2.07 -1.46 -3.95
CA VAL A 54 -2.48 -0.36 -3.07
C VAL A 54 -2.22 0.95 -3.80
N GLN A 55 -3.28 1.75 -3.94
CA GLN A 55 -3.19 3.15 -4.31
C GLN A 55 -3.11 4.00 -3.06
N MET A 56 -2.09 4.85 -2.99
CA MET A 56 -1.99 5.90 -1.98
C MET A 56 -2.21 7.28 -2.62
N GLN A 57 -3.07 8.08 -1.99
CA GLN A 57 -3.29 9.49 -2.31
C GLN A 57 -2.81 10.31 -1.11
N VAL A 58 -1.93 11.28 -1.35
CA VAL A 58 -1.39 12.17 -0.33
C VAL A 58 -1.88 13.59 -0.63
N GLY A 59 -2.51 14.21 0.36
CA GLY A 59 -2.96 15.61 0.37
C GLY A 59 -3.00 16.13 1.80
N GLU A 60 -4.05 16.85 2.19
CA GLU A 60 -4.31 17.19 3.60
C GLU A 60 -4.51 15.94 4.48
N GLU A 61 -4.88 14.82 3.85
CA GLU A 61 -4.98 13.49 4.46
C GLU A 61 -4.29 12.45 3.57
N VAL A 62 -3.91 11.32 4.17
CA VAL A 62 -3.40 10.15 3.45
C VAL A 62 -4.52 9.12 3.30
N ARG A 63 -4.89 8.81 2.05
CA ARG A 63 -5.91 7.79 1.73
C ARG A 63 -5.29 6.60 1.03
N LEU A 64 -5.59 5.40 1.53
CA LEU A 64 -5.17 4.12 0.96
C LEU A 64 -6.38 3.37 0.45
N ARG A 65 -6.30 2.82 -0.77
CA ARG A 65 -7.32 1.91 -1.31
C ARG A 65 -6.70 0.79 -2.12
N ILE A 66 -7.30 -0.41 -2.08
CA ILE A 66 -6.92 -1.52 -2.96
C ILE A 66 -7.64 -1.32 -4.29
N ILE A 67 -6.90 -1.44 -5.39
CA ILE A 67 -7.43 -1.46 -6.75
C ILE A 67 -6.94 -2.69 -7.49
N ASP A 68 -7.62 -3.07 -8.57
CA ASP A 68 -7.12 -4.10 -9.48
C ASP A 68 -5.92 -3.55 -10.29
N ARG A 69 -4.94 -4.40 -10.55
CA ARG A 69 -3.83 -4.10 -11.45
C ARG A 69 -4.39 -4.04 -12.87
N LEU A 70 -4.10 -2.95 -13.57
CA LEU A 70 -4.51 -2.82 -14.96
C LEU A 70 -3.65 -3.75 -15.84
N PRO A 71 -4.27 -4.49 -16.79
CA PRO A 71 -3.60 -5.57 -17.52
C PRO A 71 -2.42 -5.12 -18.40
N GLU A 72 -2.28 -3.81 -18.65
CA GLU A 72 -1.23 -3.23 -19.51
C GLU A 72 0.14 -3.04 -18.80
N LEU A 73 0.27 -3.49 -17.55
CA LEU A 73 1.50 -3.36 -16.74
C LEU A 73 2.12 -4.72 -16.35
N SER A 74 1.77 -5.78 -17.08
CA SER A 74 2.22 -7.16 -16.85
C SER A 74 3.51 -7.46 -17.59
#